data_AF-A0A7S2UB31-F1
#
_entry.id   AF-A0A7S2UB31-F1
#
_cell.length_a   1.000
_cell.length_b   1.000
_cell.length_c   1.000
_cell.angle_alpha   90.00
_cell.angle_beta   90.00
_cell.angle_gamma   90.00
#
_symmetry.space_group_name_H-M   'P 1'
#
loop_
_entity.id
_entity.type
_entity.pdbx_description
1 polymer ?
#
loop_
_entity_poly.entity_id
_entity_poly.type
_entity_poly.pdbx_seq_one_letter_code
_entity_poly.pdbx_strand_id
1 'polypeptide(L)'
;CDRWLSMTSSSLHPCTHLRRFNMHGWHPNEALSTDENYLDMMMLITRNSTCRQGCMGCVLVDTSRLTSNEQIVSRSLEHASSLEESPNDYQKSMYNAVIGAATNTPLFSDFDSDVHAEIGALGVAACKGNQTEACTAYITMPPCKRCFAALFVSGVKRIVTLQPSHDSIMSVARKHGIEMVDASKMISKEEQQLRISKIIRDSGGDKDLSLLSDITEHRKRKREEKLLRKEKAMLKNKKGPITEC
;
A
#
# COMPACT_ATOMS: atom_id res chain seq x y z
N CYS A 1 -22.74 -11.56 -7.22
CA CYS A 1 -21.46 -11.94 -7.84
C CYS A 1 -21.06 -11.01 -8.99
N ASP A 2 -21.99 -10.27 -9.63
CA ASP A 2 -21.71 -9.63 -10.92
C ASP A 2 -21.78 -8.09 -10.93
N ARG A 3 -21.15 -7.40 -9.96
CA ARG A 3 -21.08 -5.91 -9.96
C ARG A 3 -19.74 -5.34 -10.41
N TRP A 4 -18.87 -6.14 -11.03
CA TRP A 4 -17.46 -5.79 -11.27
C TRP A 4 -16.98 -6.01 -12.71
N LEU A 5 -17.90 -6.05 -13.67
CA LEU A 5 -17.57 -6.21 -15.09
C LEU A 5 -18.28 -5.16 -15.95
N SER A 6 -17.89 -3.90 -15.78
CA SER A 6 -17.89 -2.98 -16.91
C SER A 6 -16.87 -1.88 -16.65
N MET A 7 -15.80 -1.88 -17.46
CA MET A 7 -15.19 -0.69 -18.04
C MET A 7 -14.04 -1.13 -18.94
N THR A 8 -14.25 -0.93 -20.23
CA THR A 8 -13.30 -1.11 -21.32
C THR A 8 -12.45 0.15 -21.48
N SER A 9 -11.12 0.03 -21.48
CA SER A 9 -10.26 0.63 -22.51
C SER A 9 -8.83 0.10 -22.40
N SER A 10 -8.27 -0.16 -23.57
CA SER A 10 -6.96 -0.75 -23.86
C SER A 10 -5.78 0.04 -23.30
N SER A 11 -5.03 -0.56 -22.39
CA SER A 11 -3.59 -0.34 -22.20
C SER A 11 -3.02 -1.55 -21.45
N LEU A 12 -1.80 -1.96 -21.80
CA LEU A 12 -1.18 -3.17 -21.30
C LEU A 12 -1.08 -3.16 -19.76
N HIS A 13 -1.89 -3.97 -19.09
CA HIS A 13 -1.71 -4.30 -17.67
C HIS A 13 -1.36 -5.78 -17.54
N PRO A 14 -0.06 -6.14 -17.43
CA PRO A 14 0.38 -7.52 -17.23
C PRO A 14 -0.06 -8.10 -15.88
N CYS A 15 -0.50 -7.26 -14.93
CA CYS A 15 -0.91 -7.69 -13.60
C CYS A 15 -2.40 -7.44 -13.34
N THR A 16 -3.19 -8.52 -13.27
CA THR A 16 -4.64 -8.45 -13.01
C THR A 16 -4.97 -7.92 -11.61
N HIS A 17 -4.00 -7.85 -10.69
CA HIS A 17 -4.20 -7.40 -9.30
C HIS A 17 -4.37 -5.88 -9.19
N LEU A 18 -3.81 -5.14 -10.15
CA LEU A 18 -3.73 -3.69 -10.08
C LEU A 18 -4.74 -2.97 -10.98
N ARG A 19 -5.47 -3.69 -11.83
CA ARG A 19 -6.43 -3.10 -12.80
C ARG A 19 -7.50 -2.22 -12.18
N ARG A 20 -7.85 -2.45 -10.91
CA ARG A 20 -8.86 -1.68 -10.17
C ARG A 20 -8.35 -0.37 -9.59
N PHE A 21 -7.03 -0.13 -9.62
CA PHE A 21 -6.42 1.07 -9.06
C PHE A 21 -6.04 2.02 -10.18
N ASN A 22 -6.28 3.31 -9.96
CA ASN A 22 -5.68 4.33 -10.80
C ASN A 22 -4.19 4.43 -10.47
N MET A 23 -3.36 3.88 -11.36
CA MET A 23 -1.91 3.88 -11.23
C MET A 23 -1.26 5.12 -11.84
N HIS A 24 -2.01 6.05 -12.45
CA HIS A 24 -1.47 7.28 -13.06
C HIS A 24 -0.26 7.01 -13.97
N GLY A 25 -0.37 5.99 -14.84
CA GLY A 25 0.71 5.60 -15.74
C GLY A 25 2.02 5.27 -15.02
N TRP A 26 2.01 4.79 -13.78
CA TRP A 26 3.25 4.55 -13.04
C TRP A 26 4.17 3.52 -13.73
N HIS A 27 5.44 3.87 -13.78
CA HIS A 27 6.55 3.04 -14.22
C HIS A 27 7.62 3.04 -13.13
N PRO A 28 8.33 1.92 -12.90
CA PRO A 28 9.42 1.91 -11.94
C PRO A 28 10.56 2.80 -12.42
N ASN A 29 11.24 3.42 -11.46
CA ASN A 29 12.44 4.19 -11.69
C ASN A 29 13.66 3.33 -11.35
N GLU A 30 14.51 3.05 -12.35
CA GLU A 30 15.71 2.22 -12.20
C GLU A 30 16.75 2.82 -11.25
N ALA A 31 16.70 4.14 -11.01
CA ALA A 31 17.57 4.80 -10.04
C ALA A 31 17.14 4.56 -8.59
N LEU A 32 15.92 4.04 -8.36
CA LEU A 32 15.40 3.72 -7.04
C LEU A 32 15.56 2.23 -6.73
N SER A 33 15.68 1.92 -5.45
CA SER A 33 15.64 0.53 -4.99
C SER A 33 14.29 -0.14 -5.29
N THR A 34 14.28 -1.46 -5.29
CA THR A 34 13.04 -2.26 -5.43
C THR A 34 12.01 -1.88 -4.37
N ASP A 35 12.45 -1.67 -3.12
CA ASP A 35 11.57 -1.28 -2.02
C ASP A 35 10.96 0.11 -2.24
N GLU A 36 11.76 1.09 -2.69
CA GLU A 36 11.27 2.43 -3.02
C GLU A 36 10.21 2.41 -4.12
N ASN A 37 10.45 1.64 -5.18
CA ASN A 37 9.49 1.49 -6.27
C ASN A 37 8.16 0.87 -5.80
N TYR A 38 8.22 -0.17 -4.97
CA TYR A 38 6.99 -0.77 -4.42
C TYR A 38 6.29 0.11 -3.39
N LEU A 39 7.02 0.90 -2.62
CA LEU A 39 6.43 1.88 -1.70
C LEU A 39 5.74 3.01 -2.48
N ASP A 40 6.33 3.48 -3.58
CA ASP A 40 5.71 4.46 -4.45
C ASP A 40 4.43 3.88 -5.10
N MET A 41 4.48 2.65 -5.61
CA MET A 41 3.32 1.92 -6.12
C MET A 41 2.22 1.77 -5.05
N MET A 42 2.59 1.36 -3.84
CA MET A 42 1.67 1.22 -2.71
C MET A 42 1.03 2.56 -2.35
N MET A 43 1.77 3.67 -2.40
CA MET A 43 1.21 5.00 -2.16
C MET A 43 0.20 5.41 -3.22
N LEU A 44 0.39 5.08 -4.49
CA LEU A 44 -0.61 5.30 -5.54
C LEU A 44 -1.88 4.46 -5.29
N ILE A 45 -1.71 3.17 -4.98
CA ILE A 45 -2.82 2.28 -4.63
C ILE A 45 -3.62 2.84 -3.45
N THR A 46 -2.93 3.30 -2.41
CA THR A 46 -3.52 3.89 -1.20
C THR A 46 -4.50 5.04 -1.48
N ARG A 47 -4.23 5.84 -2.52
CA ARG A 47 -5.10 6.98 -2.90
C ARG A 47 -6.49 6.55 -3.35
N ASN A 48 -6.64 5.31 -3.79
CA ASN A 48 -7.93 4.74 -4.22
C ASN A 48 -8.82 4.36 -3.02
N SER A 49 -8.36 4.55 -1.77
CA SER A 49 -9.17 4.31 -0.58
C SER A 49 -10.19 5.42 -0.34
N THR A 50 -11.45 5.03 -0.16
CA THR A 50 -12.57 5.92 0.16
C THR A 50 -12.85 6.02 1.67
N CYS A 51 -12.10 5.31 2.51
CA CYS A 51 -12.36 5.23 3.94
C CYS A 51 -12.06 6.54 4.68
N ARG A 52 -12.98 7.00 5.53
CA ARG A 52 -12.85 8.28 6.27
C ARG A 52 -11.84 8.25 7.41
N GLN A 53 -11.53 7.07 7.94
CA GLN A 53 -10.63 6.89 9.09
C GLN A 53 -9.14 7.00 8.72
N GLY A 54 -8.84 6.99 7.42
CA GLY A 54 -7.49 7.06 6.84
C GLY A 54 -7.43 6.22 5.57
N CYS A 55 -6.60 6.63 4.61
CA CYS A 55 -6.27 5.80 3.45
C CYS A 55 -5.20 4.80 3.85
N MET A 56 -5.47 3.51 3.66
CA MET A 56 -4.54 2.43 3.90
C MET A 56 -4.34 1.64 2.63
N GLY A 57 -3.12 1.17 2.40
CA GLY A 57 -2.77 0.31 1.27
C GLY A 57 -1.81 -0.80 1.69
N CYS A 58 -1.96 -1.94 1.04
CA CYS A 58 -1.08 -3.08 1.18
C CYS A 58 -0.81 -3.70 -0.21
N VAL A 59 0.47 -4.01 -0.48
CA VAL A 59 0.92 -4.72 -1.68
C VAL A 59 1.74 -5.92 -1.24
N LEU A 60 1.38 -7.10 -1.72
CA LEU A 60 2.10 -8.36 -1.54
C LEU A 60 2.90 -8.64 -2.80
N VAL A 61 4.20 -8.85 -2.62
CA VAL A 61 5.18 -9.06 -3.69
C VAL A 61 5.89 -10.38 -3.47
N ASP A 62 5.84 -11.25 -4.47
CA ASP A 62 6.66 -12.45 -4.55
C ASP A 62 7.99 -12.09 -5.20
N THR A 63 9.03 -11.94 -4.37
CA THR A 63 10.37 -11.54 -4.80
C THR A 63 11.04 -12.59 -5.69
N SER A 64 10.59 -13.85 -5.67
CA SER A 64 11.11 -14.90 -6.56
C SER A 64 10.76 -14.66 -8.03
N ARG A 65 9.72 -13.85 -8.29
CA ARG A 65 9.29 -13.47 -9.64
C ARG A 65 10.04 -12.27 -10.21
N LEU A 66 10.88 -11.63 -9.40
CA LEU A 66 11.74 -10.55 -9.86
C LEU A 66 12.91 -11.13 -10.64
N THR A 67 12.91 -10.87 -11.94
CA THR A 67 14.10 -11.08 -12.78
C THR A 67 15.22 -10.19 -12.28
N SER A 68 16.33 -10.79 -11.83
CA SER A 68 17.55 -10.04 -11.52
C SER A 68 18.05 -9.34 -12.79
N ASN A 69 18.62 -8.13 -12.67
CA ASN A 69 19.19 -7.38 -13.80
C ASN A 69 20.19 -8.24 -14.62
N GLU A 70 20.89 -9.17 -13.97
CA GLU A 70 21.81 -10.13 -14.61
C GLU A 70 21.11 -11.07 -15.61
N GLN A 71 19.88 -11.49 -15.36
CA GLN A 71 19.13 -12.40 -16.25
C GLN A 71 18.57 -11.68 -17.49
N ILE A 72 18.28 -10.38 -17.37
CA ILE A 72 17.78 -9.54 -18.47
C ILE A 72 18.88 -9.35 -19.52
N VAL A 73 20.12 -9.07 -19.10
CA VAL A 73 21.27 -8.88 -20.01
C VAL A 73 21.54 -10.13 -20.87
N SER A 74 21.47 -11.32 -20.28
CA SER A 74 21.64 -12.58 -21.01
C SER A 74 20.54 -12.87 -22.04
N ARG A 75 19.32 -12.38 -21.81
CA ARG A 75 18.15 -12.66 -22.66
C ARG A 75 17.99 -11.65 -23.80
N SER A 76 18.42 -10.40 -23.58
CA SER A 76 18.42 -9.35 -24.61
C SER A 76 19.40 -9.61 -25.75
N LEU A 77 20.42 -10.46 -25.56
CA LEU A 77 21.35 -10.85 -26.62
C LEU A 77 20.74 -11.81 -27.66
N GLU A 78 19.64 -12.50 -27.33
CA GLU A 78 19.04 -13.50 -28.23
C GLU A 78 17.86 -12.96 -29.06
N HIS A 79 17.29 -11.80 -28.72
CA HIS A 79 16.07 -11.27 -29.37
C HIS A 79 16.22 -9.83 -29.87
N ALA A 80 17.32 -9.53 -30.55
CA ALA A 80 17.47 -8.31 -31.34
C ALA A 80 16.68 -8.40 -32.68
N SER A 81 15.35 -8.45 -32.62
CA SER A 81 14.53 -8.13 -33.79
C SER A 81 13.13 -7.67 -33.39
N SER A 82 12.80 -6.46 -33.85
CA SER A 82 11.48 -5.77 -33.86
C SER A 82 11.28 -4.68 -32.80
N LEU A 83 11.29 -3.44 -33.31
CA LEU A 83 11.07 -2.17 -32.64
C LEU A 83 9.57 -1.96 -32.43
N GLU A 84 9.04 -2.46 -31.32
CA GLU A 84 7.89 -1.85 -30.66
C GLU A 84 8.36 -1.48 -29.24
N GLU A 85 8.11 -0.26 -28.79
CA GLU A 85 8.44 0.21 -27.43
C GLU A 85 7.57 -0.53 -26.41
N SER A 86 7.93 -1.79 -26.16
CA SER A 86 7.29 -2.64 -25.18
C SER A 86 7.69 -2.17 -23.78
N PRO A 87 6.82 -2.32 -22.76
CA PRO A 87 7.19 -2.00 -21.39
C PRO A 87 8.49 -2.72 -21.05
N ASN A 88 9.51 -1.96 -20.61
CA ASN A 88 10.82 -2.46 -20.22
C ASN A 88 10.66 -3.76 -19.41
N ASP A 89 11.45 -4.80 -19.72
CA ASP A 89 11.33 -6.12 -19.08
C ASP A 89 11.36 -6.03 -17.56
N TYR A 90 12.10 -5.05 -17.02
CA TYR A 90 12.11 -4.71 -15.59
C TYR A 90 10.73 -4.28 -15.07
N GLN A 91 10.02 -3.41 -15.79
CA GLN A 91 8.66 -3.01 -15.44
C GLN A 91 7.71 -4.20 -15.44
N LYS A 92 7.71 -5.02 -16.50
CA LYS A 92 6.88 -6.25 -16.54
C LYS A 92 7.15 -7.15 -15.35
N SER A 93 8.42 -7.36 -15.03
CA SER A 93 8.88 -8.16 -13.89
C SER A 93 8.33 -7.64 -12.56
N MET A 94 8.45 -6.33 -12.30
CA MET A 94 7.93 -5.71 -11.08
C MET A 94 6.41 -5.85 -10.95
N TYR A 95 5.66 -5.65 -12.04
CA TYR A 95 4.21 -5.82 -12.06
C TYR A 95 3.80 -7.29 -11.85
N ASN A 96 4.50 -8.24 -12.48
CA ASN A 96 4.23 -9.68 -12.37
C ASN A 96 4.54 -10.25 -10.99
N ALA A 97 5.49 -9.64 -10.28
CA ALA A 97 5.81 -9.99 -8.90
C ALA A 97 4.72 -9.57 -7.90
N VAL A 98 3.81 -8.66 -8.26
CA VAL A 98 2.66 -8.32 -7.40
C VAL A 98 1.62 -9.44 -7.43
N ILE A 99 1.48 -10.12 -6.29
CA ILE A 99 0.57 -11.27 -6.11
C ILE A 99 -0.74 -10.89 -5.40
N GLY A 100 -0.79 -9.72 -4.78
CA GLY A 100 -1.99 -9.22 -4.11
C GLY A 100 -1.85 -7.74 -3.79
N ALA A 101 -2.93 -6.98 -3.91
CA ALA A 101 -2.92 -5.57 -3.54
C ALA A 101 -4.33 -5.14 -3.14
N ALA A 102 -4.45 -4.37 -2.06
CA ALA A 102 -5.72 -3.85 -1.59
C ALA A 102 -5.57 -2.52 -0.84
N THR A 103 -6.66 -1.78 -0.79
CA THR A 103 -6.87 -0.69 0.14
C THR A 103 -7.78 -1.16 1.28
N ASN A 104 -7.87 -0.38 2.36
CA ASN A 104 -8.92 -0.60 3.34
C ASN A 104 -10.30 -0.32 2.73
N THR A 105 -11.27 -1.15 3.07
CA THR A 105 -12.62 -1.09 2.52
C THR A 105 -13.71 -1.17 3.59
N PRO A 106 -14.84 -0.47 3.40
CA PRO A 106 -16.03 -0.63 4.23
C PRO A 106 -16.66 -2.00 4.02
N LEU A 107 -17.29 -2.52 5.08
CA LEU A 107 -18.07 -3.76 5.04
C LEU A 107 -19.44 -3.60 5.69
N PHE A 108 -19.50 -2.96 6.85
CA PHE A 108 -20.73 -2.81 7.63
C PHE A 108 -21.34 -1.41 7.48
N SER A 109 -20.50 -0.39 7.32
CA SER A 109 -20.92 1.00 7.19
C SER A 109 -20.15 1.71 6.08
N ASP A 110 -20.84 2.60 5.38
CA ASP A 110 -20.23 3.37 4.31
C ASP A 110 -19.03 4.17 4.83
N PHE A 111 -17.90 4.03 4.14
CA PHE A 111 -16.64 4.71 4.40
C PHE A 111 -15.90 4.36 5.71
N ASP A 112 -16.36 3.37 6.48
CA ASP A 112 -15.56 2.85 7.60
C ASP A 112 -14.49 1.86 7.14
N SER A 113 -13.44 1.71 7.93
CA SER A 113 -12.28 0.88 7.58
C SER A 113 -12.41 -0.52 8.21
N ASP A 114 -13.50 -1.22 7.90
CA ASP A 114 -13.81 -2.52 8.52
C ASP A 114 -12.84 -3.62 8.08
N VAL A 115 -12.56 -3.68 6.78
CA VAL A 115 -11.56 -4.60 6.23
C VAL A 115 -10.28 -3.83 6.02
N HIS A 116 -9.26 -4.27 6.74
CA HIS A 116 -7.91 -3.74 6.65
C HIS A 116 -7.26 -4.11 5.30
N ALA A 117 -6.38 -3.24 4.81
CA ALA A 117 -5.71 -3.42 3.52
C ALA A 117 -4.93 -4.74 3.46
N GLU A 118 -4.30 -5.14 4.57
CA GLU A 118 -3.53 -6.37 4.72
C GLU A 118 -4.40 -7.61 4.46
N ILE A 119 -5.58 -7.66 5.10
CA ILE A 119 -6.53 -8.76 4.93
C ILE A 119 -7.08 -8.77 3.51
N GLY A 120 -7.40 -7.59 2.96
CA GLY A 120 -7.85 -7.46 1.58
C GLY A 120 -6.81 -7.97 0.57
N ALA A 121 -5.52 -7.69 0.79
CA ALA A 121 -4.45 -8.10 -0.10
C ALA A 121 -4.23 -9.61 -0.06
N LEU A 122 -4.24 -10.22 1.13
CA LEU A 122 -4.22 -11.67 1.31
C LEU A 122 -5.43 -12.34 0.64
N GLY A 123 -6.63 -11.78 0.80
CA GLY A 123 -7.84 -12.28 0.14
C GLY A 123 -7.74 -12.23 -1.38
N VAL A 124 -7.19 -11.15 -1.95
CA VAL A 124 -6.94 -11.04 -3.40
C VAL A 124 -5.95 -12.11 -3.88
N ALA A 125 -4.87 -12.36 -3.15
CA ALA A 125 -3.91 -13.40 -3.50
C ALA A 125 -4.56 -14.79 -3.46
N ALA A 126 -5.32 -15.08 -2.39
CA ALA A 126 -6.02 -16.35 -2.21
C ALA A 126 -7.06 -16.61 -3.32
N CYS A 127 -7.91 -15.63 -3.63
CA CYS A 127 -8.93 -15.74 -4.70
C CYS A 127 -8.33 -16.04 -6.07
N LYS A 128 -7.05 -15.70 -6.29
CA LYS A 128 -6.35 -15.91 -7.56
C LYS A 128 -5.40 -17.11 -7.52
N GLY A 129 -5.37 -17.86 -6.42
CA GLY A 129 -4.49 -19.01 -6.26
C GLY A 129 -3.00 -18.65 -6.20
N ASN A 130 -2.66 -17.43 -5.81
CA ASN A 130 -1.25 -17.05 -5.61
C ASN A 130 -0.76 -17.52 -4.24
N GLN A 131 0.42 -18.12 -4.22
CA GLN A 131 1.11 -18.45 -2.99
C GLN A 131 1.68 -17.19 -2.33
N THR A 132 1.47 -17.06 -1.02
CA THR A 132 1.99 -15.95 -0.19
C THR A 132 3.19 -16.36 0.66
N GLU A 133 3.61 -17.63 0.60
CA GLU A 133 4.80 -18.11 1.30
C GLU A 133 6.03 -17.34 0.84
N ALA A 134 6.86 -16.91 1.80
CA ALA A 134 8.09 -16.16 1.58
C ALA A 134 7.94 -14.82 0.85
N CYS A 135 6.72 -14.29 0.73
CA CYS A 135 6.51 -13.00 0.07
C CYS A 135 6.85 -11.81 0.99
N THR A 136 6.96 -10.63 0.39
CA THR A 136 7.15 -9.33 1.06
C THR A 136 5.84 -8.55 1.05
N ALA A 137 5.47 -7.97 2.19
CA ALA A 137 4.32 -7.08 2.31
C ALA A 137 4.75 -5.62 2.49
N TYR A 138 4.36 -4.76 1.56
CA TYR A 138 4.51 -3.30 1.67
C TYR A 138 3.21 -2.71 2.20
N ILE A 139 3.26 -2.00 3.32
CA ILE A 139 2.06 -1.54 4.05
C ILE A 139 2.23 -0.08 4.48
N THR A 140 1.20 0.75 4.27
CA THR A 140 1.27 2.18 4.60
C THR A 140 1.49 2.45 6.08
N MET A 141 0.85 1.66 6.94
CA MET A 141 1.03 1.71 8.39
C MET A 141 1.39 0.33 8.90
N PRO A 142 2.10 0.25 10.04
CA PRO A 142 2.27 -0.98 10.80
C PRO A 142 0.97 -1.78 10.95
N PRO A 143 0.99 -3.09 10.66
CA PRO A 143 -0.20 -3.92 10.78
C PRO A 143 -0.66 -4.01 12.23
N CYS A 144 -1.97 -4.09 12.45
CA CYS A 144 -2.49 -4.37 13.79
C CYS A 144 -2.16 -5.81 14.21
N LYS A 145 -2.28 -6.16 15.50
CA LYS A 145 -1.98 -7.52 15.99
C LYS A 145 -2.69 -8.64 15.21
N ARG A 146 -3.94 -8.40 14.78
CA ARG A 146 -4.73 -9.38 14.01
C ARG A 146 -4.21 -9.51 12.57
N CYS A 147 -3.92 -8.40 11.91
CA CYS A 147 -3.37 -8.40 10.55
C CYS A 147 -1.96 -9.00 10.53
N PHE A 148 -1.15 -8.69 11.54
CA PHE A 148 0.17 -9.30 11.71
C PHE A 148 0.08 -10.82 11.87
N ALA A 149 -0.84 -11.32 12.70
CA ALA A 149 -1.07 -12.76 12.83
C ALA A 149 -1.51 -13.40 11.51
N ALA A 150 -2.38 -12.73 10.74
CA ALA A 150 -2.81 -13.22 9.43
C ALA A 150 -1.64 -13.27 8.42
N LEU A 151 -0.82 -12.21 8.34
CA LEU A 151 0.38 -12.18 7.49
C LEU A 151 1.35 -13.30 7.88
N PHE A 152 1.59 -13.50 9.18
CA PHE A 152 2.43 -14.58 9.69
C PHE A 152 1.94 -15.97 9.28
N VAL A 153 0.66 -16.28 9.50
CA VAL A 153 0.07 -17.59 9.14
C VAL A 153 0.06 -17.79 7.61
N SER A 154 0.01 -16.70 6.85
CA SER A 154 0.05 -16.75 5.38
C SER A 154 1.47 -16.93 4.82
N GLY A 155 2.49 -17.06 5.67
CA GLY A 155 3.87 -17.33 5.26
C GLY A 155 4.67 -16.09 4.86
N VAL A 156 4.18 -14.88 5.13
CA VAL A 156 4.90 -13.62 4.84
C VAL A 156 6.17 -13.55 5.69
N LYS A 157 7.32 -13.29 5.05
CA LYS A 157 8.64 -13.28 5.72
C LYS A 157 9.23 -11.88 5.91
N ARG A 158 8.78 -10.91 5.12
CA ARG A 158 9.25 -9.52 5.18
C ARG A 158 8.07 -8.56 5.13
N ILE A 159 8.07 -7.57 6.02
CA ILE A 159 7.05 -6.52 6.09
C ILE A 159 7.77 -5.17 6.10
N VAL A 160 7.47 -4.34 5.11
CA VAL A 160 8.03 -3.00 4.94
C VAL A 160 6.94 -1.97 5.18
N THR A 161 7.17 -1.06 6.14
CA THR A 161 6.19 -0.06 6.57
C THR A 161 6.77 1.36 6.53
N LEU A 162 5.94 2.35 6.18
CA LEU A 162 6.35 3.77 6.16
C LEU A 162 6.48 4.40 7.57
N GLN A 163 6.12 3.67 8.62
CA GLN A 163 6.21 4.13 10.00
C GLN A 163 6.75 3.01 10.89
N PRO A 164 7.37 3.35 12.03
CA PRO A 164 7.85 2.35 12.98
C PRO A 164 6.69 1.55 13.58
N SER A 165 6.87 0.23 13.65
CA SER A 165 5.94 -0.67 14.32
C SER A 165 6.11 -0.65 15.84
N HIS A 166 5.03 -0.96 16.57
CA HIS A 166 5.07 -1.04 18.04
C HIS A 166 5.97 -2.19 18.53
N ASP A 167 6.68 -1.98 19.63
CA ASP A 167 7.66 -2.93 20.19
C ASP A 167 7.09 -4.33 20.42
N SER A 168 5.80 -4.42 20.80
CA SER A 168 5.13 -5.70 20.99
C SER A 168 5.03 -6.55 19.71
N ILE A 169 4.94 -5.91 18.54
CA ILE A 169 4.91 -6.63 17.25
C ILE A 169 6.33 -6.93 16.82
N MET A 170 7.26 -5.97 16.98
CA MET A 170 8.67 -6.14 16.66
C MET A 170 9.32 -7.32 17.41
N SER A 171 8.99 -7.50 18.70
CA SER A 171 9.51 -8.60 19.51
C SER A 171 9.02 -9.97 19.02
N VAL A 172 7.74 -10.07 18.65
CA VAL A 172 7.16 -11.29 18.09
C VAL A 172 7.71 -11.58 16.70
N ALA A 173 7.82 -10.57 15.84
CA ALA A 173 8.41 -10.71 14.51
C ALA A 173 9.84 -11.27 14.59
N ARG A 174 10.69 -10.70 15.46
CA ARG A 174 12.05 -11.18 15.69
C ARG A 174 12.09 -12.63 16.17
N LYS A 175 11.21 -13.00 17.12
CA LYS A 175 11.11 -14.37 17.65
C LYS A 175 10.76 -15.39 16.57
N HIS A 176 9.96 -14.99 15.57
CA HIS A 176 9.48 -15.86 14.50
C HIS A 176 10.24 -15.70 13.17
N GLY A 177 11.33 -14.92 13.15
CA GLY A 177 12.14 -14.72 11.96
C GLY A 177 11.45 -13.92 10.85
N ILE A 178 10.52 -13.03 11.19
CA ILE A 178 9.91 -12.10 10.24
C ILE A 178 10.71 -10.80 10.24
N GLU A 179 11.17 -10.39 9.06
CA GLU A 179 11.88 -9.13 8.86
C GLU A 179 10.87 -7.97 8.87
N MET A 180 11.04 -7.02 9.80
CA MET A 180 10.25 -5.79 9.88
C MET A 180 11.14 -4.60 9.50
N VAL A 181 10.81 -3.92 8.41
CA VAL A 181 11.57 -2.79 7.86
C VAL A 181 10.80 -1.50 8.05
N ASP A 182 11.43 -0.52 8.68
CA ASP A 182 10.93 0.84 8.80
C ASP A 182 11.50 1.72 7.69
N ALA A 183 10.72 1.92 6.64
CA ALA A 183 11.12 2.66 5.45
C ALA A 183 11.30 4.16 5.71
N SER A 184 10.78 4.70 6.82
CA SER A 184 11.00 6.11 7.18
C SER A 184 12.48 6.45 7.43
N LYS A 185 13.31 5.42 7.66
CA LYS A 185 14.77 5.54 7.81
C LYS A 185 15.54 5.47 6.50
N MET A 186 14.90 4.95 5.44
CA MET A 186 15.50 4.73 4.13
C MET A 186 15.12 5.83 3.15
N ILE A 187 13.91 6.38 3.28
CA ILE A 187 13.30 7.27 2.29
C ILE A 187 12.79 8.52 3.00
N SER A 188 13.16 9.70 2.50
CA SER A 188 12.51 10.94 2.95
C SER A 188 11.06 10.96 2.50
N LYS A 189 10.17 11.24 3.46
CA LYS A 189 8.74 11.38 3.21
C LYS A 189 8.45 12.50 2.20
N GLU A 190 9.20 13.59 2.26
CA GLU A 190 9.09 14.73 1.38
C GLU A 190 9.46 14.36 -0.06
N GLU A 191 10.57 13.64 -0.25
CA GLU A 191 11.00 13.16 -1.56
C GLU A 191 9.98 12.21 -2.19
N GLN A 192 9.48 11.24 -1.42
CA GLN A 192 8.43 10.34 -1.89
C GLN A 192 7.17 11.11 -2.29
N GLN A 193 6.73 12.08 -1.48
CA GLN A 193 5.57 12.90 -1.83
C GLN A 193 5.77 13.71 -3.11
N LEU A 194 6.97 14.26 -3.33
CA LEU A 194 7.32 14.96 -4.56
C LEU A 194 7.26 14.04 -5.78
N ARG A 195 7.80 12.81 -5.68
CA ARG A 195 7.72 11.82 -6.75
C ARG A 195 6.28 11.46 -7.10
N ILE A 196 5.47 11.12 -6.09
CA ILE A 196 4.06 10.76 -6.29
C ILE A 196 3.25 11.92 -6.87
N SER A 197 3.44 13.15 -6.36
CA SER A 197 2.73 14.32 -6.87
C SER A 197 3.11 14.64 -8.33
N LYS A 198 4.36 14.42 -8.72
CA LYS A 198 4.82 14.51 -10.10
C LYS A 198 4.10 13.50 -11.00
N ILE A 199 4.07 12.21 -10.63
CA ILE A 199 3.40 11.15 -11.40
C ILE A 199 1.92 11.49 -11.67
N ILE A 200 1.22 11.97 -10.64
CA ILE A 200 -0.20 12.32 -10.73
C ILE A 200 -0.41 13.52 -11.66
N ARG A 201 0.42 14.56 -11.51
CA ARG A 201 0.35 15.78 -12.34
C ARG A 201 0.57 15.44 -13.81
N ASP A 202 1.59 14.64 -14.09
CA ASP A 202 1.97 14.28 -15.46
C ASP A 202 0.89 13.39 -16.13
N SER A 203 0.04 12.73 -15.34
CA SER A 203 -1.11 11.94 -15.81
C SER A 203 -2.41 12.74 -16.01
N GLY A 204 -2.37 14.06 -15.85
CA GLY A 204 -3.56 14.93 -15.97
C GLY A 204 -4.39 15.07 -14.70
N GLY A 205 -3.84 14.73 -13.53
CA GLY A 205 -4.49 14.91 -12.22
C GLY A 205 -5.52 13.84 -11.85
N ASP A 206 -6.09 13.94 -10.64
CA ASP A 206 -7.21 13.09 -10.23
C ASP A 206 -8.49 13.58 -10.90
N LYS A 207 -9.13 12.71 -11.68
CA LYS A 207 -10.40 13.04 -12.37
C LYS A 207 -11.60 13.15 -11.42
N ASP A 208 -11.44 12.70 -10.17
CA ASP A 208 -12.51 12.57 -9.17
C ASP A 208 -12.29 13.51 -7.96
N LEU A 209 -12.04 14.79 -8.26
CA LEU A 209 -11.68 15.82 -7.29
C LEU A 209 -12.76 16.09 -6.22
N SER A 210 -14.05 15.95 -6.56
CA SER A 210 -15.17 16.27 -5.67
C SER A 210 -15.34 15.24 -4.54
N LEU A 211 -15.30 13.95 -4.86
CA LEU A 211 -15.40 12.89 -3.85
C LEU A 211 -14.18 12.93 -2.90
N LEU A 212 -12.99 13.19 -3.45
CA LEU A 212 -11.77 13.33 -2.67
C LEU A 212 -11.77 14.59 -1.78
N SER A 213 -12.36 15.70 -2.23
CA SER A 213 -12.49 16.90 -1.39
C SER A 213 -13.39 16.66 -0.20
N ASP A 214 -14.54 16.00 -0.40
CA ASP A 214 -15.51 15.72 0.66
C ASP A 214 -14.93 14.75 1.71
N ILE A 215 -14.21 13.72 1.26
CA ILE A 215 -13.49 12.81 2.14
C ILE A 215 -12.41 13.57 2.94
N THR A 216 -11.70 14.49 2.29
CA THR A 216 -10.62 15.27 2.91
C THR A 216 -11.16 16.23 3.97
N GLU A 217 -12.26 16.92 3.68
CA GLU A 217 -12.92 17.81 4.64
C GLU A 217 -13.47 17.05 5.84
N HIS A 218 -14.14 15.90 5.60
CA HIS A 218 -14.61 15.04 6.68
C HIS A 218 -13.47 14.56 7.60
N ARG A 219 -12.32 14.20 7.01
CA ARG A 219 -11.11 13.81 7.76
C ARG A 219 -10.59 14.95 8.63
N LYS A 220 -10.56 16.17 8.10
CA LYS A 220 -10.13 17.37 8.83
C LYS A 220 -11.03 17.58 10.06
N ARG A 221 -12.35 17.55 9.86
CA ARG A 221 -13.33 17.70 10.94
C ARG A 221 -13.18 16.64 12.04
N LYS A 222 -13.07 15.35 11.68
CA LYS A 222 -12.87 14.28 12.68
C LYS A 222 -11.55 14.40 13.45
N ARG A 223 -10.47 14.91 12.84
CA ARG A 223 -9.20 15.15 13.53
C ARG A 223 -9.35 16.27 14.56
N GLU A 224 -9.99 17.36 14.19
CA GLU A 224 -10.31 18.49 15.08
C GLU A 224 -11.20 18.04 16.24
N GLU A 225 -12.26 17.26 15.98
CA GLU A 225 -13.12 16.67 17.02
C GLU A 225 -12.35 15.77 17.99
N LYS A 226 -11.43 14.91 17.49
CA LYS A 226 -10.57 14.07 18.34
C LYS A 226 -9.62 14.90 19.19
N LEU A 227 -9.05 15.98 18.65
CA LEU A 227 -8.18 16.90 19.38
C LEU A 227 -8.95 17.61 20.49
N LEU A 228 -10.13 18.17 20.16
CA LEU A 228 -11.03 18.79 21.14
C LEU A 228 -11.45 17.81 22.24
N ARG A 229 -11.74 16.54 21.90
CA ARG A 229 -12.09 15.51 22.88
C ARG A 229 -10.90 15.19 23.80
N LYS A 230 -9.68 15.09 23.26
CA LYS A 230 -8.45 14.90 24.05
C LYS A 230 -8.19 16.09 24.96
N GLU A 231 -8.33 17.32 24.45
CA GLU A 231 -8.16 18.55 25.22
C GLU A 231 -9.18 18.64 26.37
N LYS A 232 -10.46 18.36 26.09
CA LYS A 232 -11.52 18.28 27.12
C LYS A 232 -11.21 17.22 28.17
N ALA A 233 -10.71 16.05 27.77
CA ALA A 233 -10.30 14.99 28.70
C ALA A 233 -9.10 15.41 29.56
N MET A 234 -8.11 16.11 28.98
CA MET A 234 -6.98 16.65 29.73
C MET A 234 -7.39 17.75 30.71
N LEU A 235 -8.31 18.66 30.34
CA LEU A 235 -8.86 19.68 31.24
C LEU A 235 -9.63 19.05 32.41
N LYS A 236 -10.40 17.98 32.14
CA LYS A 236 -11.15 17.26 33.17
C LYS A 236 -10.23 16.55 34.16
N ASN A 237 -9.12 15.98 33.69
CA ASN A 237 -8.10 15.37 34.55
C ASN A 237 -7.29 16.41 35.36
N LYS A 238 -7.15 17.66 34.88
CA LYS A 238 -6.52 18.75 35.65
C LYS A 238 -7.39 19.29 36.77
N LYS A 239 -8.71 19.15 36.68
CA LYS A 239 -9.68 19.53 37.74
C LYS A 239 -9.94 18.36 38.71
N GLY A 240 -8.87 17.73 39.21
CA GLY A 240 -8.97 16.71 40.26
C GLY A 240 -9.73 17.22 41.49
N PRO A 241 -10.27 16.32 42.33
CA PRO A 241 -11.27 16.68 43.34
C PRO A 241 -10.67 17.70 44.32
N ILE A 242 -11.36 18.84 44.47
CA ILE A 242 -11.13 19.75 45.58
C ILE A 242 -11.50 18.95 46.84
N THR A 243 -10.51 18.47 47.57
CA THR A 243 -10.71 17.96 48.92
C THR A 243 -11.09 19.15 49.79
N GLU A 244 -12.39 19.39 49.97
CA GLU A 244 -12.89 20.21 51.07
C GLU A 244 -12.52 19.48 52.37
N CYS A 245 -11.72 20.16 53.19
CA CYS A 245 -11.28 19.76 54.52
C CYS A 245 -12.07 20.58 55.54
#